data_AF-A0A936XXG6-F1
#
_entry.id   AF-A0A936XXG6-F1
#
_cell.length_a   1.000
_cell.length_b   1.000
_cell.length_c   1.000
_cell.angle_alpha   90.00
_cell.angle_beta   90.00
_cell.angle_gamma   90.00
#
_symmetry.space_group_name_H-M   'P 1'
#
loop_
_entity.id
_entity.type
_entity.pdbx_description
1 polymer ?
#
loop_
_entity_poly.entity_id
_entity_poly.type
_entity_poly.pdbx_seq_one_letter_code
_entity_poly.pdbx_strand_id
1 'polypeptide(L)'
;MKQIFIDSINNKLVVKLTFDSKEKGTITRICIPFDFGPSRRYKDGLERYHFYDLDSPDGKHNLSLLPEQILEISLTEQSFDPSEYITWTPNWFVKRDWGSFS
;
A
#
# COMPACT_ATOMS: atom_id res chain seq x y z
N MET A 1 -12.80 4.55 1.27
CA MET A 1 -11.42 4.10 1.58
C MET A 1 -10.89 3.15 0.50
N LYS A 2 -11.50 1.99 0.26
CA LYS A 2 -11.08 1.06 -0.81
C LYS A 2 -10.99 1.72 -2.19
N GLN A 3 -12.00 2.47 -2.62
CA GLN A 3 -11.99 3.14 -3.92
C GLN A 3 -10.80 4.10 -4.07
N ILE A 4 -10.57 4.99 -3.09
CA ILE A 4 -9.42 5.92 -3.07
C ILE A 4 -8.09 5.17 -3.23
N PHE A 5 -7.95 4.02 -2.57
CA PHE A 5 -6.74 3.21 -2.67
C PHE A 5 -6.57 2.54 -4.04
N ILE A 6 -7.65 2.07 -4.66
CA ILE A 6 -7.60 1.51 -6.02
C ILE A 6 -7.32 2.62 -7.04
N ASP A 7 -7.91 3.80 -6.85
CA ASP A 7 -7.66 4.96 -7.70
C ASP A 7 -6.20 5.41 -7.61
N SER A 8 -5.59 5.39 -6.41
CA SER A 8 -4.17 5.72 -6.28
C SER A 8 -3.24 4.70 -6.94
N ILE A 9 -3.58 3.40 -6.90
CA ILE A 9 -2.87 2.35 -7.67
C ILE A 9 -2.92 2.68 -9.16
N ASN A 10 -4.13 2.91 -9.70
CA ASN A 10 -4.32 3.13 -11.13
C ASN A 10 -3.64 4.41 -11.63
N ASN A 11 -3.63 5.47 -10.82
CA ASN A 11 -3.00 6.74 -11.14
C ASN A 11 -1.53 6.83 -10.73
N LYS A 12 -0.94 5.75 -10.17
CA LYS A 12 0.44 5.71 -9.66
C LYS A 12 0.73 6.85 -8.66
N LEU A 13 -0.23 7.13 -7.79
CA LEU A 13 -0.12 8.18 -6.77
C LEU A 13 0.38 7.62 -5.45
N VAL A 14 1.32 8.33 -4.85
CA VAL A 14 1.70 8.16 -3.45
C VAL A 14 0.53 8.57 -2.58
N VAL A 15 0.33 7.87 -1.47
CA VAL A 15 -0.76 8.14 -0.52
C VAL A 15 -0.21 8.52 0.85
N LYS A 16 -0.96 9.36 1.55
CA LYS A 16 -0.80 9.55 2.99
C LYS A 16 -1.73 8.58 3.70
N LEU A 17 -1.16 7.71 4.52
CA LEU A 17 -1.86 6.66 5.25
C LEU A 17 -1.84 6.99 6.73
N THR A 18 -3.01 6.97 7.38
CA THR A 18 -3.12 6.98 8.85
C THR A 18 -3.73 5.68 9.32
N PHE A 19 -3.09 4.99 10.26
CA PHE A 19 -3.49 3.67 10.72
C PHE A 19 -3.21 3.45 12.21
N ASP A 20 -3.92 2.52 12.82
CA ASP A 20 -3.65 2.04 14.18
C ASP A 20 -2.62 0.89 14.13
N SER A 21 -1.44 1.15 14.69
CA SER A 21 -0.37 0.16 14.80
C SER A 21 -0.60 -0.89 15.88
N LYS A 22 -1.65 -0.76 16.69
CA LYS A 22 -2.00 -1.55 17.89
C LYS A 22 -1.00 -1.42 19.05
N GLU A 23 0.30 -1.28 18.76
CA GLU A 23 1.36 -1.19 19.76
C GLU A 23 1.78 0.24 20.07
N LYS A 24 2.00 1.06 19.03
CA LYS A 24 2.50 2.44 19.15
C LYS A 24 1.37 3.49 19.01
N GLY A 25 0.11 3.03 18.95
CA GLY A 25 -1.06 3.85 18.69
C GLY A 25 -1.18 4.27 17.21
N THR A 26 -1.77 5.45 16.99
CA THR A 26 -2.03 6.00 15.66
C THR A 26 -0.75 6.52 15.00
N ILE A 27 -0.50 6.06 13.78
CA ILE A 27 0.66 6.43 12.97
C ILE A 27 0.20 6.99 11.63
N THR A 28 0.89 8.02 11.15
CA THR A 28 0.74 8.56 9.78
C THR A 28 2.04 8.39 8.99
N ARG A 29 1.93 7.90 7.75
CA ARG A 29 3.06 7.61 6.85
C ARG A 29 2.76 7.99 5.41
N ILE A 30 3.83 8.21 4.65
CA ILE A 30 3.79 8.35 3.20
C ILE A 30 4.13 6.99 2.59
N CYS A 31 3.21 6.48 1.79
CA CYS A 31 3.29 5.12 1.29
C CYS A 31 3.00 5.03 -0.20
N ILE A 32 3.57 4.01 -0.84
CA ILE A 32 3.13 3.56 -2.16
C ILE A 32 2.02 2.53 -1.96
N PRO A 33 0.85 2.72 -2.57
CA PRO A 33 -0.22 1.73 -2.55
C PRO A 33 0.14 0.61 -3.54
N PHE A 34 0.48 -0.57 -3.03
CA PHE A 34 0.88 -1.70 -3.87
C PHE A 34 -0.27 -2.60 -4.24
N ASP A 35 -1.08 -3.08 -3.32
CA ASP A 35 -2.13 -4.04 -3.68
C ASP A 35 -3.24 -4.14 -2.66
N PHE A 36 -4.36 -4.73 -3.06
CA PHE A 36 -5.43 -5.11 -2.14
C PHE A 36 -5.77 -6.58 -2.36
N GLY A 37 -5.53 -7.41 -1.34
CA GLY A 37 -5.78 -8.85 -1.43
C GLY A 37 -5.30 -9.63 -0.21
N PRO A 38 -5.38 -10.96 -0.24
CA PRO A 38 -4.83 -11.81 0.81
C PRO A 38 -3.31 -11.70 0.89
N SER A 39 -2.77 -11.69 2.10
CA SER A 39 -1.32 -11.73 2.28
C SER A 39 -0.76 -13.10 1.91
N ARG A 40 0.38 -13.10 1.21
CA ARG A 40 1.18 -14.33 1.05
C ARG A 40 1.92 -14.73 2.33
N ARG A 41 2.14 -13.77 3.25
CA ARG A 41 2.79 -13.99 4.55
C ARG A 41 1.78 -14.50 5.58
N TYR A 42 0.65 -13.80 5.71
CA TYR A 42 -0.41 -14.17 6.65
C TYR A 42 -1.37 -15.13 5.96
N LYS A 43 -1.25 -16.43 6.25
CA LYS A 43 -2.04 -17.52 5.64
C LYS A 43 -3.46 -17.64 6.22
N ASP A 44 -4.08 -16.52 6.58
CA ASP A 44 -5.44 -16.49 7.15
C ASP A 44 -6.52 -16.15 6.11
N GLY A 45 -6.12 -15.87 4.86
CA GLY A 45 -7.05 -15.56 3.77
C GLY A 45 -7.74 -14.21 3.89
N LEU A 46 -7.35 -13.37 4.88
CA LEU A 46 -7.98 -12.06 5.07
C LEU A 46 -7.42 -11.04 4.08
N GLU A 47 -8.33 -10.28 3.49
CA GLU A 47 -8.03 -9.15 2.61
C GLU A 47 -7.28 -8.05 3.37
N ARG A 48 -6.23 -7.51 2.76
CA ARG A 48 -5.39 -6.45 3.34
C ARG A 48 -5.05 -5.39 2.32
N TYR A 49 -4.81 -4.19 2.83
CA TYR A 49 -4.15 -3.14 2.09
C TYR A 49 -2.65 -3.33 2.21
N HIS A 50 -1.99 -3.52 1.06
CA HIS A 50 -0.56 -3.68 0.95
C HIS A 50 0.07 -2.37 0.48
N PHE A 51 0.98 -1.86 1.28
CA PHE A 51 1.70 -0.62 1.05
C PHE A 51 3.21 -0.87 1.09
N TYR A 52 3.96 0.06 0.52
CA TYR A 52 5.38 0.25 0.80
C TYR A 52 5.58 1.57 1.54
N ASP A 53 6.01 1.47 2.80
CA ASP A 53 6.26 2.62 3.69
C ASP A 53 7.58 3.31 3.27
N LEU A 54 7.52 4.62 3.03
CA LEU A 54 8.66 5.42 2.58
C LEU A 54 9.37 6.20 3.70
N ASP A 55 8.71 6.39 4.85
CA ASP A 55 9.09 7.35 5.90
C ASP A 55 9.17 6.73 7.31
N SER A 56 9.13 5.40 7.43
CA SER A 56 9.38 4.71 8.69
C SER A 56 10.79 4.99 9.24
N PRO A 57 10.93 5.22 10.58
CA PRO A 57 12.23 5.40 11.23
C PRO A 57 13.19 4.21 11.05
N ASP A 58 12.62 3.00 10.95
CA ASP A 58 13.37 1.75 10.79
C ASP A 58 13.73 1.46 9.31
N GLY A 59 13.44 2.41 8.43
CA GLY A 59 13.65 2.30 6.99
C GLY A 59 12.43 1.79 6.22
N LYS A 60 12.56 1.83 4.89
CA LYS A 60 11.47 1.50 3.96
C LYS A 60 11.14 0.01 3.98
N HIS A 61 9.86 -0.32 4.09
CA HIS A 61 9.43 -1.72 4.18
C HIS A 61 7.98 -1.91 3.73
N ASN A 62 7.62 -3.17 3.47
CA ASN A 62 6.25 -3.53 3.15
C ASN A 62 5.37 -3.50 4.40
N LEU A 63 4.23 -2.83 4.29
CA LEU A 63 3.21 -2.72 5.33
C LEU A 63 1.93 -3.40 4.82
N SER A 64 1.39 -4.34 5.59
CA SER A 64 0.20 -5.10 5.21
C SER A 64 -0.83 -5.01 6.33
N LEU A 65 -1.90 -4.25 6.10
CA LEU A 65 -2.85 -3.86 7.14
C LEU A 65 -4.23 -4.41 6.85
N LEU A 66 -4.88 -4.89 7.91
CA LEU A 66 -6.29 -5.23 7.85
C LEU A 66 -7.15 -3.95 7.70
N PRO A 67 -8.33 -4.04 7.07
CA PRO A 67 -9.21 -2.88 6.91
C PRO A 67 -9.51 -2.14 8.20
N GLU A 68 -9.67 -2.87 9.32
CA GLU A 68 -10.00 -2.30 10.63
C GLU A 68 -8.84 -1.50 11.23
N GLN A 69 -7.61 -1.67 10.73
CA GLN A 69 -6.45 -0.88 11.16
C GLN A 69 -6.37 0.47 10.43
N ILE A 70 -7.02 0.62 9.28
CA ILE A 70 -6.91 1.84 8.48
C ILE A 70 -7.88 2.88 9.03
N LEU A 71 -7.34 4.04 9.43
CA LEU A 71 -8.13 5.16 9.90
C LEU A 71 -8.40 6.15 8.75
N GLU A 72 -7.41 6.40 7.90
CA GLU A 72 -7.53 7.31 6.76
C GLU A 72 -6.56 6.95 5.63
N ILE A 73 -6.99 7.17 4.38
CA ILE A 73 -6.12 7.20 3.20
C ILE A 73 -6.45 8.47 2.43
N SER A 74 -5.44 9.32 2.22
CA SER A 74 -5.54 10.57 1.48
C SER A 74 -4.62 10.52 0.25
N LEU A 75 -5.11 10.97 -0.90
CA LEU A 75 -4.27 11.11 -2.09
C LEU A 75 -3.26 12.24 -1.89
N THR A 76 -2.06 12.07 -2.42
CA THR A 76 -1.08 13.15 -2.55
C THR A 76 -0.97 13.58 -4.02
N GLU A 77 -0.35 14.72 -4.26
CA GLU A 77 -0.02 15.18 -5.62
C GLU A 77 1.24 14.49 -6.19
N GLN A 78 1.92 13.67 -5.40
CA GLN A 78 3.15 12.98 -5.79
C GLN A 78 2.81 11.67 -6.50
N SER A 79 3.38 11.49 -7.70
CA SER A 79 3.39 10.20 -8.39
C SER A 79 4.62 9.37 -8.04
N PHE A 80 4.55 8.06 -8.24
CA PHE A 80 5.70 7.15 -8.18
C PHE A 80 5.90 6.42 -9.52
N ASP A 81 7.13 6.02 -9.81
CA ASP A 81 7.43 5.11 -10.90
C ASP A 81 7.52 3.67 -10.36
N PRO A 82 6.65 2.73 -10.80
CA PRO A 82 6.75 1.31 -10.47
C PRO A 82 8.16 0.71 -10.62
N SER A 83 8.95 1.19 -11.59
CA SER A 83 10.30 0.67 -11.87
C SER A 83 11.30 0.90 -10.74
N GLU A 84 11.09 1.93 -9.90
CA GLU A 84 11.95 2.24 -8.77
C GLU A 84 11.75 1.29 -7.58
N TYR A 85 10.60 0.64 -7.51
CA TYR A 85 10.18 -0.12 -6.33
C TYR A 85 9.91 -1.59 -6.59
N ILE A 86 9.70 -1.98 -7.85
CA ILE A 86 9.37 -3.35 -8.23
C ILE A 86 10.53 -3.94 -9.04
N THR A 87 11.33 -4.77 -8.37
CA THR A 87 12.46 -5.48 -8.99
C THR A 87 12.18 -6.97 -9.21
N TRP A 88 10.93 -7.40 -9.04
CA TRP A 88 10.48 -8.79 -9.14
C TRP A 88 9.28 -8.90 -10.08
N THR A 89 8.96 -10.10 -10.56
CA THR A 89 7.73 -10.36 -11.32
C THR A 89 6.53 -10.32 -10.37
N PRO A 90 5.63 -9.32 -10.50
CA PRO A 90 4.50 -9.24 -9.61
C PRO A 90 3.43 -10.26 -9.95
N ASN A 91 2.54 -10.51 -8.99
CA ASN A 91 1.29 -11.22 -9.24
C ASN A 91 0.24 -10.56 -8.34
N TRP A 92 -0.28 -9.46 -8.85
CA TRP A 92 -1.19 -8.57 -8.15
C TRP A 92 -2.62 -9.10 -8.12
N PHE A 93 -3.36 -8.79 -7.07
CA PHE A 93 -4.79 -9.07 -6.98
C PHE A 93 -5.62 -7.98 -7.67
N VAL A 94 -5.22 -6.72 -7.51
CA VAL A 94 -5.86 -5.59 -8.21
C VAL A 94 -5.26 -5.44 -9.60
N LYS A 95 -6.11 -5.53 -10.62
CA LYS A 95 -5.74 -5.24 -12.01
C LYS A 95 -5.33 -3.77 -12.17
N ARG A 96 -4.24 -3.51 -12.89
CA ARG A 96 -3.65 -2.18 -13.11
C ARG A 96 -2.94 -2.09 -14.46
N ASP A 97 -2.53 -0.88 -14.83
CA ASP A 97 -1.72 -0.63 -16.04
C ASP A 97 -0.39 0.10 -15.69
N TRP A 98 0.53 -0.68 -15.14
CA TRP A 98 1.90 -0.27 -14.84
C TRP A 98 2.90 -0.77 -15.90
N GLY A 99 2.43 -1.16 -17.09
CA GLY A 99 3.26 -1.77 -18.12
C GLY A 99 3.79 -3.14 -17.68
N SER A 100 5.10 -3.36 -17.76
CA SER A 100 5.77 -4.61 -17.38
C SER A 100 5.65 -4.98 -15.90
N PHE A 101 5.17 -4.05 -15.08
CA PHE A 101 4.97 -4.24 -13.63
C PHE A 101 3.50 -4.48 -13.26
N SER A 102 2.64 -4.84 -14.23
CA SER A 102 1.21 -5.13 -14.02
C SER A 102 0.93 -6.60 -13.75
#